data_AF-A0A2M8NF43-F1
#
_entry.id   AF-A0A2M8NF43-F1
#
_cell.length_a   1.000
_cell.length_b   1.000
_cell.length_c   1.000
_cell.angle_alpha   90.00
_cell.angle_beta   90.00
_cell.angle_gamma   90.00
#
_symmetry.space_group_name_H-M   'P 1'
#
loop_
_entity.id
_entity.type
_entity.pdbx_description
1 polymer ?
#
loop_
_entity_poly.entity_id
_entity_poly.type
_entity_poly.pdbx_seq_one_letter_code
_entity_poly.pdbx_strand_id
1 'polypeptide(L)'
;TGYTISFFSGVDFTVDPSQGLNGVCDFIVSLSPEQLFVSAPVLIIFEAKNEDIKGGFPQCIAAMIAAQRFNEREGNALPLIHGAVTTGTNWRFLQLDQNVVRIDRREYYVDNLQKLLGILMTITGKLAVTPTLP
;
A
#
# COMPACT_ATOMS: atom_id res chain seq x y z
N THR A 1 20.32 0.57 4.35
CA THR A 1 19.12 -0.07 4.93
C THR A 1 19.19 -1.55 4.56
N GLY A 2 19.08 -2.47 5.53
CA GLY A 2 19.18 -3.91 5.27
C GLY A 2 17.86 -4.60 4.95
N TYR A 3 16.85 -3.83 4.51
CA TYR A 3 15.50 -4.34 4.26
C TYR A 3 15.34 -4.67 2.78
N THR A 4 14.80 -5.85 2.49
CA THR A 4 14.45 -6.25 1.13
C THR A 4 12.95 -6.01 0.92
N ILE A 5 12.62 -5.37 -0.19
CA ILE A 5 11.24 -5.18 -0.64
C ILE A 5 11.01 -5.98 -1.91
N SER A 6 9.77 -6.39 -2.13
CA SER A 6 9.31 -6.93 -3.40
C SER A 6 8.17 -6.09 -3.95
N PHE A 7 8.07 -6.10 -5.28
CA PHE A 7 7.14 -5.28 -6.03
C PHE A 7 6.39 -6.13 -7.03
N PHE A 8 5.06 -6.03 -6.98
CA PHE A 8 4.16 -6.80 -7.83
C PHE A 8 3.31 -5.83 -8.63
N SER A 9 3.05 -6.17 -9.89
CA SER A 9 2.20 -5.38 -10.78
C SER A 9 1.11 -6.25 -11.38
N GLY A 10 -0.14 -5.77 -11.34
CA GLY A 10 -1.28 -6.44 -11.96
C GLY A 10 -1.55 -7.84 -11.41
N VAL A 11 -1.32 -8.05 -10.10
CA VAL A 11 -1.50 -9.35 -9.45
C VAL A 11 -2.87 -9.46 -8.81
N ASP A 12 -3.44 -10.67 -8.84
CA ASP A 12 -4.64 -10.99 -8.07
C ASP A 12 -4.32 -10.88 -6.57
N PHE A 13 -5.16 -10.14 -5.86
CA PHE A 13 -5.05 -9.96 -4.42
C PHE A 13 -6.40 -10.23 -3.76
N THR A 14 -6.86 -11.47 -3.93
CA THR A 14 -8.11 -11.94 -3.35
C THR A 14 -7.94 -12.34 -1.89
N VAL A 15 -8.41 -11.48 -0.98
CA VAL A 15 -8.28 -11.67 0.47
C VAL A 15 -9.61 -12.10 1.10
N ASP A 16 -10.71 -11.43 0.78
CA ASP A 16 -12.03 -11.76 1.36
C ASP A 16 -13.16 -11.55 0.35
N PRO A 17 -13.43 -12.56 -0.50
CA PRO A 17 -14.49 -12.50 -1.50
C PRO A 17 -15.87 -12.18 -0.92
N SER A 18 -16.16 -12.65 0.30
CA SER A 18 -17.45 -12.46 0.95
C SER A 18 -17.75 -10.98 1.28
N GLN A 19 -16.70 -10.16 1.35
CA GLN A 19 -16.78 -8.71 1.59
C GLN A 19 -16.45 -7.88 0.35
N GLY A 20 -16.33 -8.52 -0.82
CA GLY A 20 -15.92 -7.82 -2.05
C GLY A 20 -14.44 -7.45 -2.09
N LEU A 21 -13.61 -7.98 -1.18
CA LEU A 21 -12.16 -7.74 -1.14
C LEU A 21 -11.44 -8.76 -2.02
N ASN A 22 -11.76 -8.72 -3.32
CA ASN A 22 -11.25 -9.59 -4.35
C ASN A 22 -10.97 -8.81 -5.64
N GLY A 23 -9.94 -9.22 -6.38
CA GLY A 23 -9.58 -8.61 -7.65
C GLY A 23 -8.10 -8.26 -7.77
N VAL A 24 -7.77 -7.65 -8.91
CA VAL A 24 -6.41 -7.29 -9.30
C VAL A 24 -6.03 -5.93 -8.72
N CYS A 25 -4.87 -5.85 -8.08
CA CYS A 25 -4.25 -4.59 -7.70
C CYS A 25 -3.25 -4.15 -8.77
N ASP A 26 -3.20 -2.85 -9.07
CA ASP A 26 -2.25 -2.32 -10.05
C ASP A 26 -0.82 -2.53 -9.56
N PHE A 27 -0.55 -2.18 -8.29
CA PHE A 27 0.75 -2.39 -7.66
C PHE A 27 0.65 -2.75 -6.18
N ILE A 28 1.48 -3.68 -5.75
CA ILE A 28 1.67 -4.06 -4.35
C ILE A 28 3.16 -4.00 -4.01
N VAL A 29 3.50 -3.36 -2.90
CA VAL A 29 4.86 -3.44 -2.34
C VAL A 29 4.78 -4.25 -1.06
N SER A 30 5.59 -5.30 -0.98
CA SER A 30 5.72 -6.16 0.19
C SER A 30 7.06 -5.93 0.86
N LEU A 31 7.11 -5.96 2.19
CA LEU A 31 8.35 -5.87 2.95
C LEU A 31 8.96 -7.27 3.12
N SER A 32 9.36 -7.87 2.01
CA SER A 32 9.88 -9.23 1.95
C SER A 32 10.88 -9.37 0.80
N PRO A 33 11.88 -10.27 0.91
CA PRO A 33 12.71 -10.65 -0.22
C PRO A 33 11.98 -11.53 -1.25
N GLU A 34 10.82 -12.11 -0.92
CA GLU A 34 10.06 -12.98 -1.81
C GLU A 34 9.49 -12.20 -3.00
N GLN A 35 9.84 -12.60 -4.22
CA GLN A 35 9.42 -11.94 -5.47
C GLN A 35 8.40 -12.77 -6.26
N LEU A 36 8.19 -14.04 -5.91
CA LEU A 36 7.26 -14.94 -6.59
C LEU A 36 5.84 -14.80 -6.06
N PHE A 37 5.69 -14.54 -4.77
CA PHE A 37 4.41 -14.46 -4.08
C PHE A 37 4.32 -13.23 -3.20
N VAL A 38 3.14 -12.63 -3.16
CA VAL A 38 2.83 -11.52 -2.24
C VAL A 38 2.94 -12.05 -0.80
N SER A 39 3.67 -11.34 0.05
CA SER A 39 3.89 -11.71 1.46
C SER A 39 3.72 -10.49 2.35
N ALA A 40 3.23 -10.71 3.57
CA ALA A 40 3.00 -9.63 4.51
C ALA A 40 4.34 -9.08 5.07
N PRO A 41 4.37 -7.81 5.49
CA PRO A 41 3.31 -6.82 5.33
C PRO A 41 3.30 -6.18 3.93
N VAL A 42 2.11 -5.82 3.46
CA VAL A 42 1.91 -5.14 2.17
C VAL A 42 1.38 -3.72 2.30
N LEU A 43 1.78 -2.87 1.37
CA LEU A 43 1.15 -1.57 1.04
C LEU A 43 0.63 -1.60 -0.39
N ILE A 44 -0.34 -0.72 -0.67
CA ILE A 44 -1.10 -0.75 -1.93
C ILE A 44 -0.89 0.52 -2.74
N ILE A 45 -0.70 0.40 -4.06
CA ILE A 45 -0.65 1.56 -4.95
C ILE A 45 -1.60 1.30 -6.13
N PHE A 46 -2.47 2.28 -6.42
CA PHE A 46 -3.38 2.24 -7.57
C PHE A 46 -3.04 3.30 -8.60
N GLU A 47 -3.18 2.93 -9.87
CA GLU A 47 -3.13 3.87 -10.99
C GLU A 47 -4.50 4.52 -11.17
N ALA A 48 -4.52 5.84 -11.14
CA ALA A 48 -5.68 6.64 -11.44
C ALA A 48 -6.00 6.57 -12.93
N LYS A 49 -7.24 6.20 -13.25
CA LYS A 49 -7.73 6.18 -14.63
C LYS A 49 -8.13 7.59 -15.06
N ASN A 50 -7.91 7.94 -16.32
CA ASN A 50 -8.28 9.23 -16.92
C ASN A 50 -7.74 10.45 -16.16
N GLU A 51 -6.55 10.33 -15.55
CA GLU A 51 -5.92 11.38 -14.73
C GLU A 51 -6.73 11.82 -13.49
N ASP A 52 -7.79 11.09 -13.13
CA ASP A 52 -8.62 11.40 -11.96
C ASP A 52 -8.13 10.66 -10.71
N ILE A 53 -7.26 11.33 -9.96
CA ILE A 53 -6.78 10.81 -8.67
C ILE A 53 -7.93 10.55 -7.69
N LYS A 54 -8.96 11.40 -7.67
CA LYS A 54 -10.05 11.23 -6.70
C LYS A 54 -10.86 9.99 -7.02
N GLY A 55 -11.05 9.69 -8.30
CA GLY A 55 -11.67 8.47 -8.80
C GLY A 55 -10.93 7.19 -8.36
N GLY A 56 -9.62 7.25 -8.12
CA GLY A 56 -8.82 6.12 -7.64
C GLY A 56 -8.93 5.82 -6.14
N PHE A 57 -9.42 6.76 -5.32
CA PHE A 57 -9.49 6.56 -3.86
C PHE A 57 -10.34 5.37 -3.42
N PRO A 58 -11.57 5.15 -3.93
CA PRO A 58 -12.39 4.03 -3.47
C PRO A 58 -11.73 2.67 -3.67
N GLN A 59 -11.06 2.46 -4.81
CA GLN A 59 -10.35 1.20 -5.11
C GLN A 59 -9.12 1.03 -4.22
N CYS A 60 -8.32 2.09 -4.08
CA CYS A 60 -7.16 2.09 -3.18
C CYS A 60 -7.57 1.77 -1.74
N ILE A 61 -8.63 2.40 -1.23
CA ILE A 61 -9.15 2.17 0.13
C ILE A 61 -9.64 0.73 0.31
N ALA A 62 -10.40 0.18 -0.66
CA ALA A 62 -10.85 -1.21 -0.59
C ALA A 62 -9.67 -2.19 -0.52
N ALA A 63 -8.65 -1.99 -1.36
CA ALA A 63 -7.45 -2.81 -1.33
C ALA A 63 -6.60 -2.58 -0.07
N MET A 64 -6.59 -1.38 0.54
CA MET A 64 -5.97 -1.14 1.84
C MET A 64 -6.67 -1.91 2.97
N ILE A 65 -7.99 -2.06 2.92
CA ILE A 65 -8.74 -2.92 3.87
C ILE A 65 -8.40 -4.39 3.63
N ALA A 66 -8.27 -4.81 2.37
CA ALA A 66 -7.78 -6.15 2.04
C ALA A 66 -6.37 -6.39 2.59
N ALA A 67 -5.47 -5.42 2.44
CA ALA A 67 -4.12 -5.46 2.97
C ALA A 67 -4.08 -5.56 4.50
N GLN A 68 -4.94 -4.81 5.21
CA GLN A 68 -5.09 -4.92 6.66
C GLN A 68 -5.40 -6.36 7.07
N ARG A 69 -6.42 -6.97 6.46
CA ARG A 69 -6.83 -8.35 6.77
C ARG A 69 -5.79 -9.37 6.37
N PHE A 70 -5.14 -9.20 5.22
CA PHE A 70 -4.06 -10.08 4.76
C PHE A 70 -2.90 -10.06 5.74
N ASN A 71 -2.44 -8.86 6.11
CA ASN A 71 -1.35 -8.68 7.07
C ASN A 71 -1.70 -9.28 8.45
N GLU A 72 -2.93 -9.08 8.94
CA GLU A 72 -3.41 -9.70 10.19
C GLU A 72 -3.41 -11.23 10.14
N ARG A 73 -3.89 -11.84 9.05
CA ARG A 73 -3.94 -13.30 8.87
C ARG A 73 -2.55 -13.93 8.81
N GLU A 74 -1.59 -13.22 8.23
CA GLU A 74 -0.18 -13.61 8.17
C GLU A 74 0.59 -13.28 9.47
N GLY A 75 -0.10 -12.93 10.56
CA GLY A 75 0.51 -12.64 11.87
C GLY A 75 1.30 -11.33 11.93
N ASN A 76 1.13 -10.44 10.95
CA ASN A 76 1.82 -9.16 10.81
C ASN A 76 0.82 -7.99 10.92
N ALA A 77 -0.03 -8.01 11.96
CA ALA A 77 -1.00 -6.94 12.18
C ALA A 77 -0.29 -5.58 12.35
N LEU A 78 -0.58 -4.65 11.45
CA LEU A 78 0.01 -3.31 11.46
C LEU A 78 -1.02 -2.28 11.95
N PRO A 79 -0.63 -1.34 12.82
CA PRO A 79 -1.53 -0.29 13.28
C PRO A 79 -1.94 0.67 12.15
N LEU A 80 -1.13 0.77 11.10
CA LEU A 80 -1.33 1.71 10.00
C LEU A 80 -1.03 1.02 8.67
N ILE A 81 -2.04 0.98 7.80
CA ILE A 81 -1.86 0.56 6.41
C ILE A 81 -1.65 1.79 5.54
N HIS A 82 -0.67 1.71 4.65
CA HIS A 82 -0.36 2.77 3.72
C HIS A 82 -0.84 2.43 2.33
N GLY A 83 -1.29 3.47 1.62
CA GLY A 83 -1.60 3.35 0.20
C GLY A 83 -1.25 4.62 -0.56
N ALA A 84 -1.25 4.52 -1.89
CA ALA A 84 -1.14 5.68 -2.76
C ALA A 84 -2.01 5.53 -4.00
N VAL A 85 -2.43 6.66 -4.55
CA VAL A 85 -3.04 6.76 -5.88
C VAL A 85 -2.16 7.65 -6.73
N THR A 86 -1.89 7.23 -7.96
CA THR A 86 -1.01 7.96 -8.87
C THR A 86 -1.50 7.96 -10.31
N THR A 87 -1.28 9.05 -11.04
CA THR A 87 -1.42 9.12 -12.52
C THR A 87 -0.10 8.79 -13.23
N GLY A 88 0.91 8.29 -12.51
CA GLY A 88 2.30 8.22 -12.95
C GLY A 88 3.07 9.53 -12.73
N THR A 89 2.42 10.67 -12.93
CA THR A 89 3.02 12.01 -12.78
C THR A 89 2.69 12.69 -11.45
N ASN A 90 1.49 12.45 -10.91
CA ASN A 90 1.00 13.05 -9.68
C ASN A 90 0.57 11.96 -8.69
N TRP A 91 0.93 12.11 -7.42
CA TRP A 91 0.77 11.13 -6.37
C TRP A 91 0.02 11.71 -5.16
N ARG A 92 -0.91 10.92 -4.63
CA ARG A 92 -1.58 11.16 -3.36
C ARG A 92 -1.44 9.96 -2.44
N PHE A 93 -1.05 10.21 -1.19
CA PHE A 93 -0.84 9.18 -0.19
C PHE A 93 -2.02 9.09 0.77
N LEU A 94 -2.30 7.86 1.20
CA LEU A 94 -3.39 7.50 2.10
C LEU A 94 -2.84 6.70 3.29
N GLN A 95 -3.57 6.79 4.40
CA GLN A 95 -3.36 6.01 5.61
C GLN A 95 -4.69 5.45 6.08
N LEU A 96 -4.72 4.17 6.44
CA LEU A 96 -5.86 3.51 7.08
C LEU A 96 -5.41 3.10 8.49
N ASP A 97 -6.04 3.71 9.49
CA ASP A 97 -5.89 3.38 10.91
C ASP A 97 -7.22 2.80 11.38
N GLN A 98 -7.23 1.49 11.65
CA GLN A 98 -8.44 0.72 11.92
C GLN A 98 -9.47 0.93 10.80
N ASN A 99 -10.49 1.75 11.05
CA ASN A 99 -11.60 2.04 10.14
C ASN A 99 -11.60 3.49 9.63
N VAL A 100 -10.54 4.26 9.92
CA VAL A 100 -10.44 5.67 9.57
C VAL A 100 -9.39 5.86 8.48
N VAL A 101 -9.84 6.32 7.31
CA VAL A 101 -8.95 6.71 6.22
C VAL A 101 -8.58 8.19 6.33
N ARG A 102 -7.30 8.49 6.22
CA ARG A 102 -6.75 9.83 6.08
C ARG A 102 -6.08 9.95 4.71
N ILE A 103 -6.44 11.00 3.98
CA ILE A 103 -5.84 11.33 2.69
C ILE A 103 -4.93 12.54 2.90
N ASP A 104 -3.65 12.45 2.50
CA ASP A 104 -2.78 13.61 2.52
C ASP A 104 -3.40 14.71 1.65
N ARG A 105 -3.37 15.96 2.10
CA ARG A 105 -3.88 17.10 1.34
C ARG A 105 -2.93 17.52 0.23
N ARG A 106 -1.65 17.17 0.35
CA ARG A 106 -0.61 17.54 -0.62
C ARG A 106 -0.57 16.55 -1.77
N GLU A 107 -0.44 17.11 -2.96
CA GLU A 107 -0.08 16.39 -4.18
C GLU A 107 1.43 16.41 -4.34
N TYR A 108 1.99 15.30 -4.80
CA TYR A 108 3.42 15.13 -5.02
C TYR A 108 3.65 14.76 -6.48
N TYR A 109 4.51 15.52 -7.15
CA TYR A 109 4.79 15.32 -8.57
C TYR A 109 6.10 14.54 -8.77
N VAL A 110 6.16 13.81 -9.88
CA VAL A 110 7.30 12.93 -10.23
C VAL A 110 8.60 13.68 -10.48
N ASP A 111 8.52 14.97 -10.81
CA ASP A 111 9.67 15.86 -10.96
C ASP A 111 10.44 16.05 -9.63
N ASN A 112 9.78 15.88 -8.48
CA ASN A 112 10.41 15.80 -7.17
C ASN A 112 10.59 14.35 -6.72
N LEU A 113 11.34 13.59 -7.52
CA LEU A 113 11.59 12.18 -7.28
C LEU A 113 12.21 11.91 -5.91
N GLN A 114 13.11 12.78 -5.44
CA GLN A 114 13.71 12.64 -4.11
C GLN A 114 12.67 12.64 -3.00
N LYS A 115 11.66 13.53 -3.09
CA LYS A 115 10.58 13.60 -2.10
C LYS A 115 9.69 12.37 -2.16
N LEU A 116 9.30 11.93 -3.37
CA LEU A 116 8.48 10.73 -3.55
C LEU A 116 9.16 9.47 -3.02
N LEU A 117 10.42 9.24 -3.41
CA LEU A 117 11.21 8.11 -2.91
C LEU A 117 11.39 8.21 -1.40
N GLY A 118 11.63 9.40 -0.85
CA GLY A 118 11.71 9.61 0.59
C GLY A 118 10.43 9.23 1.34
N ILE A 119 9.26 9.54 0.78
CA ILE A 119 7.96 9.13 1.34
C ILE A 119 7.80 7.60 1.27
N LEU A 120 8.02 7.00 0.10
CA LEU A 120 7.90 5.55 -0.09
C LEU A 120 8.85 4.77 0.82
N MET A 121 10.11 5.21 0.94
CA MET A 121 11.10 4.63 1.86
C MET A 121 10.71 4.82 3.34
N THR A 122 10.09 5.94 3.69
CA THR A 122 9.61 6.17 5.05
C THR A 122 8.45 5.24 5.37
N ILE A 123 7.53 5.05 4.43
CA ILE A 123 6.39 4.14 4.55
C ILE A 123 6.87 2.70 4.72
N THR A 124 7.77 2.23 3.85
CA THR A 124 8.28 0.84 3.92
C THR A 124 9.24 0.63 5.09
N GLY A 125 9.96 1.67 5.53
CA GLY A 125 10.94 1.60 6.62
C GLY A 125 10.36 1.72 8.03
N LYS A 126 9.17 2.33 8.22
CA LYS A 126 8.55 2.51 9.55
C LYS A 126 7.75 1.31 10.06
N LEU A 127 7.36 0.39 9.19
CA LEU A 127 6.54 -0.78 9.55
C LEU A 127 7.30 -1.83 10.40
N ALA A 128 8.62 -1.69 10.56
CA ALA A 128 9.46 -2.62 11.30
C ALA A 128 9.69 -2.26 12.79
N VAL A 129 9.10 -1.19 13.32
CA VAL A 129 9.23 -0.86 14.75
C VAL A 129 8.04 -1.42 15.53
N THR A 130 7.99 -2.75 15.66
CA THR A 130 7.52 -3.39 16.88
C THR A 130 8.35 -4.65 17.13
N PRO A 131 9.45 -4.59 17.90
CA PRO A 131 10.02 -5.80 18.46
C PRO A 131 9.10 -6.24 19.60
N THR A 132 8.17 -7.16 19.35
CA THR A 132 7.60 -7.97 20.43
C THR A 132 8.48 -9.20 20.62
N LEU A 133 9.34 -9.17 21.64
CA LEU A 133 9.96 -10.36 22.21
C LEU A 133 10.29 -10.08 23.68
N PRO A 134 10.35 -11.12 24.52
CA PRO A 134 9.29 -12.02 24.96
C PRO A 134 8.73 -11.63 26.35
#